data_AF-A0AAD5QZV8-F1
#
_entry.id   AF-A0AAD5QZV8-F1
#
_cell.length_a   1.000
_cell.length_b   1.000
_cell.length_c   1.000
_cell.angle_alpha   90.00
_cell.angle_beta   90.00
_cell.angle_gamma   90.00
#
_symmetry.space_group_name_H-M   'P 1'
#
loop_
_entity.id
_entity.type
_entity.pdbx_description
1 polymer ?
#
loop_
_entity_poly.entity_id
_entity_poly.type
_entity_poly.pdbx_seq_one_letter_code
_entity_poly.pdbx_strand_id
1 'polypeptide(L)'
;MWIALFHDVDMFPQDDRNPYTCPPVPRHMGAFVNTLGYQLWYEEIVGGVLAVSMKDYKIINGYSNMYWAWGGEDDDMGKRILSLNYTIERPQLEIGRYSMLKHVKRKRTAPKLVYKLLEIAEKRVPYDGLNETDKWTVRKITVRPLYYHLYVDVGKVPEEWREKN
;
A
#
# COMPACT_ATOMS: atom_id res chain seq x y z
N MET A 1 -1.85 -21.47 -3.60
CA MET A 1 -2.26 -20.07 -3.89
C MET A 1 -1.25 -19.16 -3.21
N TRP A 2 -0.68 -18.18 -3.92
CA TRP A 2 0.32 -17.26 -3.37
C TRP A 2 -0.35 -15.96 -2.90
N ILE A 3 0.12 -15.42 -1.77
CA ILE A 3 -0.31 -14.15 -1.19
C ILE A 3 0.83 -13.13 -1.30
N ALA A 4 0.48 -11.85 -1.47
CA ALA A 4 1.33 -10.73 -1.11
C ALA A 4 0.79 -10.04 0.15
N LEU A 5 1.67 -9.77 1.11
CA LEU A 5 1.41 -8.87 2.23
C LEU A 5 2.29 -7.64 2.09
N PHE A 6 1.65 -6.49 1.91
CA PHE A 6 2.29 -5.18 1.95
C PHE A 6 2.20 -4.68 3.38
N HIS A 7 3.33 -4.35 3.99
CA HIS A 7 3.41 -4.13 5.42
C HIS A 7 4.42 -3.04 5.76
N ASP A 8 3.94 -1.98 6.40
CA ASP A 8 4.79 -0.92 6.93
C ASP A 8 5.71 -1.48 8.03
N VAL A 9 7.00 -1.17 7.94
CA VAL A 9 8.04 -1.73 8.82
C VAL A 9 7.92 -1.27 10.28
N ASP A 10 7.18 -0.20 10.52
CA ASP A 10 6.97 0.39 11.84
C ASP A 10 5.64 -0.02 12.48
N MET A 11 4.87 -0.91 11.86
CA MET A 11 3.63 -1.45 12.42
C MET A 11 3.83 -2.87 12.96
N PHE A 12 3.16 -3.20 14.07
CA PHE A 12 3.19 -4.53 14.67
C PHE A 12 1.79 -4.95 15.11
N PRO A 13 1.34 -6.18 14.81
CA PRO A 13 0.06 -6.68 15.29
C PRO A 13 0.12 -6.85 16.82
N GLN A 14 -0.96 -6.48 17.50
CA GLN A 14 -1.06 -6.60 18.97
C GLN A 14 -1.65 -7.95 19.41
N ASP A 15 -2.19 -8.73 18.47
CA ASP A 15 -2.89 -9.98 18.73
C ASP A 15 -2.55 -11.01 17.64
N ASP A 16 -2.16 -12.22 18.06
CA ASP A 16 -1.74 -13.30 17.16
C ASP A 16 -2.92 -14.04 16.51
N ARG A 17 -4.15 -13.77 16.94
CA ARG A 17 -5.39 -14.25 16.31
C ARG A 17 -5.74 -13.48 15.03
N ASN A 18 -4.91 -12.53 14.60
CA ASN A 18 -4.99 -11.86 13.30
C ASN A 18 -4.02 -12.52 12.30
N PRO A 19 -4.43 -13.59 11.60
CA PRO A 19 -3.51 -14.41 10.81
C PRO A 19 -3.01 -13.70 9.55
N TYR A 20 -1.70 -13.80 9.30
CA TYR A 20 -1.02 -13.30 8.09
C TYR A 20 -1.12 -14.32 6.95
N THR A 21 -2.36 -14.67 6.60
CA THR A 21 -2.67 -15.72 5.61
C THR A 21 -3.45 -15.16 4.43
N CYS A 22 -3.54 -15.92 3.33
CA CYS A 22 -4.30 -15.51 2.14
C CYS A 22 -5.78 -15.31 2.46
N PRO A 23 -6.32 -14.08 2.36
CA PRO A 23 -7.74 -13.85 2.50
C PRO A 23 -8.49 -14.20 1.19
N PRO A 24 -9.81 -14.46 1.26
CA PRO A 24 -10.63 -14.72 0.06
C PRO A 24 -10.87 -13.46 -0.79
N VAL A 25 -10.78 -12.27 -0.19
CA VAL A 25 -10.85 -10.94 -0.82
C VAL A 25 -9.74 -10.06 -0.23
N PRO A 26 -9.33 -8.94 -0.86
CA PRO A 26 -8.34 -8.04 -0.27
C PRO A 26 -8.70 -7.66 1.17
N ARG A 27 -7.74 -7.83 2.10
CA ARG A 27 -7.93 -7.61 3.52
C ARG A 27 -7.02 -6.50 4.02
N HIS A 28 -7.61 -5.41 4.48
CA HIS A 28 -6.90 -4.33 5.17
C HIS A 28 -6.69 -4.74 6.63
N MET A 29 -5.48 -5.22 6.93
CA MET A 29 -5.10 -5.66 8.28
C MET A 29 -4.74 -4.48 9.18
N GLY A 30 -4.10 -3.43 8.64
CA GLY A 30 -3.64 -2.24 9.35
C GLY A 30 -4.73 -1.23 9.75
N ALA A 31 -5.99 -1.67 9.85
CA ALA A 31 -7.15 -0.78 9.98
C ALA A 31 -7.27 -0.06 11.33
N PHE A 32 -6.76 -0.66 12.40
CA PHE A 32 -6.92 -0.15 13.77
C PHE A 32 -5.56 0.11 14.40
N VAL A 33 -5.03 1.31 14.21
CA VAL A 33 -3.69 1.70 14.68
C VAL A 33 -3.78 2.55 15.95
N ASN A 34 -2.92 2.27 16.92
CA ASN A 34 -2.88 3.00 18.20
C ASN A 34 -2.70 4.53 18.06
N THR A 35 -1.85 4.98 17.14
CA THR A 35 -1.60 6.40 16.85
C THR A 35 -2.79 7.12 16.20
N LEU A 36 -3.75 6.34 15.69
CA LEU A 36 -5.00 6.80 15.07
C LEU A 36 -6.23 6.50 15.95
N GLY A 37 -6.01 6.15 17.22
CA GLY A 37 -7.08 5.88 18.19
C GLY A 37 -7.84 4.57 17.94
N TYR A 38 -7.26 3.63 17.18
CA TYR A 38 -7.91 2.38 16.75
C TYR A 38 -9.22 2.61 15.98
N GLN A 39 -9.33 3.73 15.27
CA GLN A 39 -10.49 4.06 14.43
C GLN A 39 -10.16 3.86 12.96
N LEU A 40 -11.12 3.30 12.21
CA LEU A 40 -11.08 3.33 10.76
C LEU A 40 -11.42 4.75 10.29
N TRP A 41 -10.53 5.36 9.50
CA TRP A 41 -10.68 6.76 9.10
C TRP A 41 -11.70 6.96 7.97
N TYR A 42 -11.72 6.07 6.98
CA TYR A 42 -12.67 6.05 5.87
C TYR A 42 -12.68 4.65 5.21
N GLU A 43 -13.68 4.35 4.39
CA GLU A 43 -13.93 2.98 3.92
C GLU A 43 -12.94 2.49 2.85
N GLU A 44 -12.36 3.40 2.09
CA GLU A 44 -11.45 3.09 0.99
C GLU A 44 -10.01 2.93 1.45
N ILE A 45 -9.67 3.32 2.69
CA ILE A 45 -8.29 3.25 3.18
C ILE A 45 -7.81 1.80 3.31
N VAL A 46 -6.62 1.54 2.77
CA VAL A 46 -5.91 0.24 2.82
C VAL A 46 -4.43 0.35 3.20
N GLY A 47 -4.03 1.49 3.78
CA GLY A 47 -2.64 1.73 4.18
C GLY A 47 -2.19 0.93 5.40
N GLY A 48 -0.89 1.02 5.72
CA GLY A 48 -0.30 0.28 6.82
C GLY A 48 -0.03 -1.19 6.48
N VAL A 49 -1.08 -2.01 6.47
CA VAL A 49 -0.95 -3.45 6.16
C VAL A 49 -2.10 -3.95 5.30
N LEU A 50 -1.79 -4.41 4.09
CA LEU A 50 -2.74 -4.97 3.12
C LEU A 50 -2.33 -6.40 2.72
N ALA A 51 -3.24 -7.35 2.88
CA ALA A 51 -3.12 -8.71 2.41
C ALA A 51 -3.98 -8.92 1.16
N VAL A 52 -3.39 -9.44 0.09
CA VAL A 52 -4.06 -9.65 -1.20
C VAL A 52 -3.54 -10.90 -1.90
N SER A 53 -4.44 -11.67 -2.52
CA SER A 53 -4.01 -12.83 -3.29
C SER A 53 -3.21 -12.36 -4.52
N MET A 54 -2.18 -13.10 -4.93
CA MET A 54 -1.42 -12.74 -6.13
C MET A 54 -2.27 -12.79 -7.41
N LYS A 55 -3.41 -13.49 -7.38
CA LYS A 55 -4.39 -13.48 -8.47
C LYS A 55 -5.08 -12.12 -8.54
N ASP A 56 -5.65 -11.65 -7.44
CA ASP A 56 -6.37 -10.39 -7.38
C ASP A 56 -5.42 -9.21 -7.59
N TYR A 57 -4.22 -9.26 -7.00
CA TYR A 57 -3.20 -8.23 -7.19
C TYR A 57 -2.84 -8.03 -8.67
N LYS A 58 -2.78 -9.11 -9.45
CA LYS A 58 -2.57 -9.05 -10.90
C LYS A 58 -3.78 -8.48 -11.65
N ILE A 59 -5.00 -8.86 -11.24
CA ILE A 59 -6.24 -8.34 -11.83
C ILE A 59 -6.38 -6.82 -11.61
N ILE A 60 -6.00 -6.35 -10.42
CA ILE A 60 -6.00 -4.93 -10.03
C ILE A 60 -4.85 -4.13 -10.69
N ASN A 61 -3.96 -4.81 -11.42
CA ASN A 61 -2.70 -4.26 -11.93
C ASN A 61 -1.80 -3.65 -10.84
N GLY A 62 -1.83 -4.18 -9.62
CA GLY A 62 -0.98 -3.72 -8.52
C GLY A 62 -1.14 -2.25 -8.10
N TYR A 63 -0.16 -1.76 -7.33
CA TYR A 63 -0.10 -0.36 -6.89
C TYR A 63 0.25 0.58 -8.06
N SER A 64 -0.23 1.82 -7.96
CA SER A 64 0.13 2.92 -8.87
C SER A 64 1.63 3.26 -8.77
N ASN A 65 2.29 3.42 -9.91
CA ASN A 65 3.70 3.85 -9.99
C ASN A 65 3.83 5.38 -10.10
N MET A 66 2.72 6.11 -10.06
CA MET A 66 2.71 7.57 -10.22
C MET A 66 2.89 8.36 -8.93
N TYR A 67 2.97 7.71 -7.76
CA TYR A 67 3.16 8.38 -6.45
C TYR A 67 4.64 8.37 -6.04
N TRP A 68 5.27 9.55 -6.02
CA TRP A 68 6.70 9.72 -5.72
C TRP A 68 7.01 10.46 -4.41
N ALA A 69 5.98 10.70 -3.59
CA ALA A 69 6.10 11.30 -2.27
C ALA A 69 5.01 10.75 -1.34
N TRP A 70 4.95 11.27 -0.11
CA TRP A 70 4.00 10.79 0.89
C TRP A 70 2.55 11.18 0.53
N GLY A 71 1.69 10.16 0.37
CA GLY A 71 0.23 10.26 0.41
C GLY A 71 -0.49 9.94 -0.91
N GLY A 72 -1.62 9.25 -0.76
CA GLY A 72 -2.60 8.98 -1.81
C GLY A 72 -2.42 7.66 -2.55
N GLU A 73 -1.28 6.99 -2.40
CA GLU A 73 -1.00 5.69 -3.01
C GLU A 73 -1.90 4.58 -2.45
N ASP A 74 -2.14 4.59 -1.14
CA ASP A 74 -3.03 3.64 -0.48
C ASP A 74 -4.49 3.92 -0.83
N ASP A 75 -4.87 5.20 -0.92
CA ASP A 75 -6.20 5.61 -1.34
C ASP A 75 -6.47 5.20 -2.80
N ASP A 76 -5.47 5.31 -3.67
CA ASP A 76 -5.55 4.85 -5.05
C ASP A 76 -5.74 3.33 -5.12
N MET A 77 -4.95 2.56 -4.36
CA MET A 77 -5.11 1.10 -4.27
C MET A 77 -6.53 0.72 -3.80
N GLY A 78 -7.03 1.39 -2.75
CA GLY A 78 -8.39 1.21 -2.27
C GLY A 78 -9.44 1.43 -3.36
N LYS A 79 -9.33 2.52 -4.11
CA LYS A 79 -10.22 2.81 -5.26
C LYS A 79 -10.13 1.74 -6.34
N ARG A 80 -8.92 1.27 -6.69
CA ARG A 80 -8.76 0.22 -7.70
C ARG A 80 -9.43 -1.08 -7.27
N ILE A 81 -9.24 -1.49 -6.01
CA ILE A 81 -9.91 -2.67 -5.44
C ILE A 81 -11.43 -2.56 -5.61
N LEU A 82 -12.01 -1.44 -5.15
CA LEU A 82 -13.46 -1.23 -5.17
C LEU A 82 -14.03 -1.12 -6.59
N SER A 83 -13.28 -0.53 -7.53
CA SER A 83 -13.69 -0.39 -8.94
C SER A 83 -13.87 -1.72 -9.69
N LEU A 84 -13.26 -2.79 -9.18
CA LEU A 84 -13.32 -4.14 -9.76
C LEU A 84 -14.33 -5.05 -9.04
N ASN A 85 -15.32 -4.45 -8.35
CA ASN A 85 -16.36 -5.14 -7.57
C ASN A 85 -15.83 -6.04 -6.45
N TYR A 86 -14.61 -5.80 -5.97
CA TYR A 86 -14.13 -6.41 -4.73
C TYR A 86 -14.64 -5.64 -3.52
N THR A 87 -14.67 -6.32 -2.38
CA THR A 87 -14.82 -5.70 -1.06
C THR A 87 -13.47 -5.66 -0.35
N ILE A 88 -13.35 -4.75 0.63
CA ILE A 88 -12.19 -4.69 1.53
C ILE A 88 -12.60 -5.31 2.87
N GLU A 89 -12.10 -6.51 3.15
CA GLU A 89 -12.30 -7.18 4.44
C GLU A 89 -11.41 -6.53 5.52
N ARG A 90 -11.91 -6.47 6.75
CA ARG A 90 -11.15 -6.02 7.92
C ARG A 90 -11.33 -7.00 9.08
N PRO A 91 -10.29 -7.26 9.89
CA PRO A 91 -10.43 -8.02 11.12
C PRO A 91 -11.39 -7.33 12.09
N GLN A 92 -11.87 -8.04 13.11
CA GLN A 92 -12.60 -7.39 14.20
C GLN A 92 -11.66 -6.49 15.02
N LEU A 93 -12.19 -5.40 15.59
CA LEU A 93 -11.42 -4.41 16.33
C LEU A 93 -10.61 -5.02 17.49
N GLU A 94 -11.11 -6.08 18.11
CA GLU A 94 -10.51 -6.72 19.28
C GLU A 94 -9.23 -7.47 18.94
N ILE A 95 -9.13 -8.02 17.72
CA ILE A 95 -7.98 -8.80 17.23
C ILE A 95 -7.16 -8.05 16.18
N GLY A 96 -7.74 -7.04 15.53
CA GLY A 96 -7.16 -6.32 14.40
C GLY A 96 -6.27 -5.13 14.78
N ARG A 97 -5.83 -5.02 16.04
CA ARG A 97 -5.11 -3.84 16.50
C ARG A 97 -3.64 -3.88 16.14
N TYR A 98 -3.10 -2.71 15.81
CA TYR A 98 -1.69 -2.51 15.52
C TYR A 98 -1.08 -1.42 16.40
N SER A 99 0.16 -1.66 16.82
CA SER A 99 1.06 -0.65 17.36
C SER A 99 1.93 -0.09 16.25
N MET A 100 1.99 1.23 16.11
CA MET A 100 2.90 1.94 15.20
C MET A 100 4.03 2.60 16.01
N LEU A 101 5.28 2.44 15.55
CA LEU A 101 6.43 3.14 16.15
C LEU A 101 6.30 4.65 15.90
N LYS A 102 6.76 5.44 16.85
CA LYS A 102 6.78 6.89 16.68
C LYS A 102 7.82 7.27 15.64
N HIS A 103 7.39 8.00 14.63
CA HIS A 103 8.26 8.60 13.63
C HIS A 103 7.84 10.04 13.32
N VAL A 104 8.75 10.81 12.72
CA VAL A 104 8.43 12.17 12.26
C VAL A 104 7.43 12.07 11.11
N LYS A 105 6.33 12.81 11.20
CA LYS A 105 5.33 12.88 10.13
C LYS A 105 5.92 13.64 8.94
N ARG A 106 5.82 13.05 7.75
CA ARG A 106 6.23 13.69 6.50
C ARG A 106 5.17 14.72 6.08
N LYS A 107 5.61 15.83 5.49
CA LYS A 107 4.70 16.80 4.87
C LYS A 107 4.20 16.21 3.55
N ARG A 108 2.96 16.53 3.18
CA ARG A 108 2.44 16.21 1.83
C ARG A 108 3.18 17.05 0.80
N THR A 109 3.73 16.37 -0.20
CA THR A 109 4.30 17.01 -1.39
C THR A 109 3.26 16.99 -2.50
N ALA A 110 3.18 18.07 -3.29
CA ALA A 110 2.29 18.16 -4.45
C ALA A 110 0.82 17.73 -4.21
N PRO A 111 0.10 18.25 -3.20
CA PRO A 111 -1.25 17.79 -2.87
C PRO A 111 -2.25 17.92 -4.04
N LYS A 112 -2.11 18.96 -4.88
CA LYS A 112 -2.92 19.12 -6.09
C LYS A 112 -2.72 17.98 -7.11
N LEU A 113 -1.51 17.43 -7.20
CA LEU A 113 -1.21 16.29 -8.07
C LEU A 113 -1.84 15.01 -7.51
N VAL A 114 -1.70 14.78 -6.19
CA VAL A 114 -2.34 13.65 -5.49
C VAL A 114 -3.85 13.63 -5.75
N TYR A 115 -4.55 14.76 -5.58
CA TYR A 115 -5.99 14.84 -5.83
C TYR A 115 -6.34 14.51 -7.29
N LYS A 116 -5.57 15.01 -8.25
CA LYS A 116 -5.77 14.70 -9.67
C LYS A 116 -5.57 13.22 -9.98
N LEU A 117 -4.53 12.60 -9.41
CA LEU A 117 -4.28 11.16 -9.60
C LEU A 117 -5.42 10.33 -9.01
N LEU A 118 -5.90 10.69 -7.83
CA LEU A 118 -7.01 10.02 -7.16
C LEU A 118 -8.34 10.14 -7.90
N GLU A 119 -8.59 11.24 -8.61
CA GLU A 119 -9.82 11.44 -9.40
C GLU A 119 -9.93 10.44 -10.55
N ILE A 120 -8.79 10.02 -11.10
CA ILE A 120 -8.72 9.12 -12.26
C ILE A 120 -8.13 7.74 -11.94
N ALA A 121 -7.95 7.39 -10.66
CA ALA A 121 -7.31 6.15 -10.19
C ALA A 121 -7.78 4.90 -10.98
N GLU A 122 -9.10 4.72 -11.06
CA GLU A 122 -9.74 3.57 -11.73
C GLU A 122 -9.46 3.56 -13.24
N LYS A 123 -9.43 4.74 -13.87
CA LYS A 123 -9.15 4.89 -15.31
C LYS A 123 -7.69 4.59 -15.65
N ARG A 124 -6.78 4.67 -14.67
CA ARG A 124 -5.33 4.43 -14.84
C ARG A 124 -4.95 2.95 -14.72
N VAL A 125 -5.82 2.09 -14.17
CA VAL A 125 -5.56 0.65 -13.99
C VAL A 125 -5.01 -0.03 -15.26
N PRO A 126 -5.49 0.24 -16.49
CA PRO A 126 -4.99 -0.45 -17.68
C PRO A 126 -3.53 -0.13 -18.06
N TYR A 127 -2.96 0.99 -17.61
CA TYR A 127 -1.66 1.49 -18.10
C TYR A 127 -0.69 1.97 -17.02
N ASP A 128 -1.09 1.99 -15.74
CA ASP A 128 -0.22 2.34 -14.61
C ASP A 128 -0.29 1.25 -13.55
N GLY A 129 0.83 0.59 -13.29
CA GLY A 129 0.94 -0.44 -12.26
C GLY A 129 1.88 -1.60 -12.60
N LEU A 130 1.50 -2.82 -12.25
CA LEU A 130 2.33 -4.02 -12.33
C LEU A 130 2.78 -4.38 -13.75
N ASN A 131 2.00 -4.00 -14.77
CA ASN A 131 2.35 -4.20 -16.17
C ASN A 131 3.58 -3.39 -16.64
N GLU A 132 4.02 -2.39 -15.87
CA GLU A 132 5.17 -1.54 -16.18
C GLU A 132 6.50 -2.19 -15.74
N THR A 133 6.91 -3.22 -16.47
CA THR A 133 8.02 -4.10 -16.07
C THR A 133 9.43 -3.58 -16.37
N ASP A 134 9.60 -2.63 -17.30
CA ASP A 134 10.92 -2.13 -17.73
C ASP A 134 11.41 -0.87 -16.98
N LYS A 135 10.73 -0.47 -15.90
CA LYS A 135 11.04 0.77 -15.17
C LYS A 135 12.09 0.64 -14.06
N TRP A 136 12.47 -0.59 -13.68
CA TRP A 136 13.16 -0.86 -12.41
C TRP A 136 14.37 -1.74 -12.64
N THR A 137 15.46 -1.51 -11.91
CA THR A 137 16.64 -2.38 -11.96
C THR A 137 17.03 -2.83 -10.56
N VAL A 138 17.07 -4.14 -10.33
CA VAL A 138 17.63 -4.71 -9.09
C VAL A 138 19.15 -4.53 -9.11
N ARG A 139 19.66 -3.65 -8.25
CA ARG A 139 21.10 -3.34 -8.15
C ARG A 139 21.85 -4.34 -7.30
N LYS A 140 21.21 -4.84 -6.24
CA LYS A 140 21.83 -5.77 -5.28
C LYS A 140 20.75 -6.55 -4.53
N ILE A 141 20.99 -7.84 -4.35
CA ILE A 141 20.21 -8.70 -3.44
C ILE A 141 21.15 -9.13 -2.31
N THR A 142 20.75 -8.88 -1.06
CA THR A 142 21.48 -9.33 0.12
C THR A 142 20.62 -10.34 0.87
N VAL A 143 21.10 -11.58 0.95
CA VAL A 143 20.46 -12.63 1.75
C VAL A 143 20.85 -12.44 3.21
N ARG A 144 19.87 -12.36 4.11
CA ARG A 144 20.06 -12.32 5.56
C ARG A 144 19.42 -13.55 6.20
N PRO A 145 19.79 -13.91 7.44
CA PRO A 145 19.22 -15.09 8.10
C PRO A 145 17.68 -15.07 8.20
N LEU A 146 17.05 -13.90 8.27
CA LEU A 146 15.61 -13.74 8.50
C LEU A 146 14.84 -13.10 7.33
N TYR A 147 15.54 -12.54 6.33
CA TYR A 147 14.90 -11.82 5.23
C TYR A 147 15.83 -11.64 4.02
N TYR A 148 15.25 -11.27 2.89
CA TYR A 148 15.99 -10.78 1.72
C TYR A 148 15.91 -9.26 1.65
N HIS A 149 17.04 -8.60 1.43
CA HIS A 149 17.08 -7.15 1.21
C HIS A 149 17.44 -6.86 -0.25
N LEU A 150 16.50 -6.27 -0.99
CA LEU A 150 16.67 -5.88 -2.38
C LEU A 150 16.93 -4.37 -2.45
N TYR A 151 18.03 -3.98 -3.08
CA TYR A 151 18.29 -2.59 -3.47
C TYR A 151 17.84 -2.43 -4.91
N VAL A 152 16.79 -1.62 -5.11
CA VAL A 152 16.16 -1.42 -6.42
C VAL A 152 16.35 0.04 -6.83
N ASP A 153 16.85 0.25 -8.04
CA ASP A 153 16.83 1.55 -8.69
C ASP A 153 15.48 1.73 -9.37
N VAL A 154 14.71 2.69 -8.88
CA VAL A 154 13.36 3.03 -9.35
C VAL A 154 13.35 4.24 -10.27
N GLY A 155 14.53 4.80 -10.61
CA GLY A 155 14.66 5.98 -11.45
C GLY A 155 14.74 7.30 -10.67
N LYS A 156 14.56 8.42 -11.39
CA LYS A 156 14.63 9.77 -10.83
C LYS A 156 13.25 10.31 -10.54
N VAL A 157 13.13 11.11 -9.48
CA VAL A 157 11.88 11.82 -9.13
C VAL A 157 11.41 12.66 -10.32
N PRO A 158 10.17 12.42 -10.84
CA PRO A 158 9.56 13.21 -11.90
C PRO A 158 9.46 14.68 -11.51
N GLU A 159 9.47 15.57 -12.49
CA GLU A 159 9.54 17.03 -12.27
C GLU A 159 8.34 17.56 -11.47
N GLU A 160 7.16 17.02 -11.75
CA GLU A 160 5.89 17.36 -11.11
C GLU A 160 5.85 17.03 -9.60
N TRP A 161 6.73 16.14 -9.14
CA TRP A 161 6.88 15.75 -7.74
C TRP A 161 7.99 16.49 -7.00
N ARG A 162 8.83 17.26 -7.71
CA ARG A 162 9.91 18.03 -7.08
C ARG A 162 9.32 19.20 -6.30
N GLU A 163 9.86 19.45 -5.12
CA GLU A 163 9.55 20.66 -4.37
C GLU A 163 9.91 21.88 -5.23
N LYS A 164 8.94 22.75 -5.47
CA LYS A 164 9.20 24.04 -6.10
C LYS A 164 9.78 24.94 -5.02
N ASN A 165 11.08 25.23 -5.14
CA ASN A 165 11.76 26.24 -4.34
C ASN A 165 11.07 27.60 -4.48
#